data_AF-A0A4Y4B9D6-F1
#
_entry.id   AF-A0A4Y4B9D6-F1
#
_cell.length_a   1.000
_cell.length_b   1.000
_cell.length_c   1.000
_cell.angle_alpha   90.00
_cell.angle_beta   90.00
_cell.angle_gamma   90.00
#
_symmetry.space_group_name_H-M   'P 1'
#
loop_
_entity.id
_entity.type
_entity.pdbx_description
1 polymer ?
#
loop_
_entity_poly.entity_id
_entity_poly.type
_entity_poly.pdbx_seq_one_letter_code
_entity_poly.pdbx_strand_id
1 'polypeptide(L)'
;MSTSPFAFYRGTAALMAADLADAPHSGILVASCGDAHVSNFGFYASAERRLMFDLNDFDEAAWAPWEWDVKRLVASIVVGGRASGRSDEVIDTAVLTAVSGYARGIARATELSPTARYFTHFDVASSRTMLDKASQKAIRRAVKQASQSVLVEYGRIPQPTALQEVIDADGEGARVVAMQRILQALSDPFLGHMRNTNADFYVRQFHDMKGSIDVEDLDDGPFITYGQACAATIARAHSQSLTATEVAGYIGNGRALGQALLEWARAYAAVSLADYEAFRASL
;
A
#
# COMPACT_ATOMS: atom_id res chain seq x y z
N MET A 1 -21.88 2.41 -0.37
CA MET A 1 -21.54 3.79 -0.78
C MET A 1 -21.22 4.57 0.49
N SER A 2 -20.08 5.26 0.51
CA SER A 2 -19.29 5.61 1.70
C SER A 2 -20.07 6.29 2.86
N THR A 3 -19.90 5.76 4.08
CA THR A 3 -20.47 6.29 5.34
C THR A 3 -19.60 7.36 6.02
N SER A 4 -18.36 7.61 5.56
CA SER A 4 -17.46 8.61 6.17
C SER A 4 -16.43 9.19 5.18
N PRO A 5 -15.83 10.38 5.44
CA PRO A 5 -14.76 10.92 4.61
C PRO A 5 -13.59 9.94 4.41
N PHE A 6 -13.22 9.19 5.46
CA PHE A 6 -12.16 8.20 5.38
C PHE A 6 -12.55 6.99 4.51
N ALA A 7 -13.79 6.50 4.64
CA ALA A 7 -14.32 5.44 3.78
C ALA A 7 -14.41 5.85 2.31
N PHE A 8 -14.62 7.15 2.03
CA PHE A 8 -14.56 7.70 0.68
C PHE A 8 -13.12 7.70 0.17
N TYR A 9 -12.19 8.29 0.94
CA TYR A 9 -10.78 8.37 0.57
C TYR A 9 -10.18 7.01 0.20
N ARG A 10 -10.40 5.96 1.02
CA ARG A 10 -9.90 4.60 0.73
C ARG A 10 -10.52 3.97 -0.53
N GLY A 11 -11.70 4.42 -0.95
CA GLY A 11 -12.40 3.89 -2.12
C GLY A 11 -12.09 4.64 -3.42
N THR A 12 -11.29 5.71 -3.36
CA THR A 12 -11.07 6.64 -4.48
C THR A 12 -9.60 6.76 -4.86
N ALA A 13 -8.85 5.65 -4.84
CA ALA A 13 -7.46 5.62 -5.30
C ALA A 13 -7.28 6.17 -6.72
N ALA A 14 -8.27 5.93 -7.61
CA ALA A 14 -8.29 6.46 -8.97
C ALA A 14 -8.27 8.00 -9.04
N LEU A 15 -9.00 8.69 -8.15
CA LEU A 15 -9.00 10.17 -8.12
C LEU A 15 -7.60 10.68 -7.80
N MET A 16 -6.97 10.10 -6.77
CA MET A 16 -5.62 10.49 -6.39
C MET A 16 -4.58 10.14 -7.44
N ALA A 17 -4.71 9.01 -8.11
CA ALA A 17 -3.83 8.67 -9.22
C ALA A 17 -3.94 9.71 -10.36
N ALA A 18 -5.15 10.15 -10.71
CA ALA A 18 -5.35 11.21 -11.69
C ALA A 18 -4.72 12.54 -11.26
N ASP A 19 -4.93 12.96 -10.01
CA ASP A 19 -4.34 14.19 -9.47
C ASP A 19 -2.81 14.14 -9.47
N LEU A 20 -2.23 12.99 -9.11
CA LEU A 20 -0.79 12.79 -9.06
C LEU A 20 -0.15 12.72 -10.46
N ALA A 21 -0.89 12.27 -11.47
CA ALA A 21 -0.43 12.24 -12.85
C ALA A 21 -0.10 13.65 -13.40
N ASP A 22 -0.82 14.67 -12.94
CA ASP A 22 -0.59 16.06 -13.32
C ASP A 22 0.35 16.80 -12.34
N ALA A 23 0.73 16.17 -11.23
CA ALA A 23 1.58 16.75 -10.21
C ALA A 23 3.09 16.46 -10.46
N PRO A 24 4.00 17.35 -10.02
CA PRO A 24 5.43 17.06 -10.06
C PRO A 24 5.81 15.81 -9.24
N HIS A 25 6.66 14.96 -9.82
CA HIS A 25 7.22 13.77 -9.19
C HIS A 25 8.68 13.57 -9.61
N SER A 26 9.49 12.89 -8.80
CA SER A 26 10.91 12.65 -9.11
C SER A 26 11.13 11.79 -10.35
N GLY A 27 10.15 10.96 -10.72
CA GLY A 27 10.30 9.96 -11.78
C GLY A 27 11.11 8.73 -11.36
N ILE A 28 11.49 8.63 -10.08
CA ILE A 28 12.19 7.46 -9.53
C ILE A 28 11.14 6.37 -9.28
N LEU A 29 11.04 5.44 -10.22
CA LEU A 29 10.01 4.40 -10.20
C LEU A 29 10.38 3.27 -9.25
N VAL A 30 9.41 2.80 -8.47
CA VAL A 30 9.50 1.61 -7.63
C VAL A 30 8.34 0.67 -7.96
N ALA A 31 8.46 -0.61 -7.57
CA ALA A 31 7.29 -1.44 -7.41
C ALA A 31 6.42 -0.80 -6.34
N SER A 32 5.24 -0.32 -6.73
CA SER A 32 4.27 0.39 -5.91
C SER A 32 3.03 -0.49 -5.71
N CYS A 33 2.42 -0.45 -4.53
CA CYS A 33 1.16 -1.16 -4.30
C CYS A 33 -0.06 -0.40 -4.85
N GLY A 34 0.06 0.92 -5.05
CA GLY A 34 -0.93 1.75 -5.71
C GLY A 34 -2.10 2.20 -4.85
N ASP A 35 -2.29 1.61 -3.67
CA ASP A 35 -3.30 2.02 -2.69
C ASP A 35 -2.80 1.90 -1.26
N ALA A 36 -1.64 2.49 -0.98
CA ALA A 36 -0.99 2.48 0.33
C ALA A 36 -1.71 3.37 1.36
N HIS A 37 -2.87 2.98 1.87
CA HIS A 37 -3.56 3.70 2.97
C HIS A 37 -3.55 2.89 4.28
N VAL A 38 -3.73 3.53 5.43
CA VAL A 38 -3.63 2.89 6.77
C VAL A 38 -4.56 1.69 6.99
N SER A 39 -5.59 1.46 6.17
CA SER A 39 -6.45 0.26 6.27
C SER A 39 -6.12 -0.83 5.24
N ASN A 40 -5.09 -0.63 4.42
CA ASN A 40 -4.55 -1.63 3.48
C ASN A 40 -3.40 -2.43 4.09
N PHE A 41 -3.24 -2.39 5.41
CA PHE A 41 -2.24 -3.16 6.15
C PHE A 41 -2.93 -4.09 7.16
N GLY A 42 -2.29 -5.20 7.50
CA GLY A 42 -2.94 -6.25 8.28
C GLY A 42 -1.96 -7.27 8.86
N PHE A 43 -2.46 -8.08 9.78
CA PHE A 43 -1.68 -9.14 10.41
C PHE A 43 -1.97 -10.52 9.81
N TYR A 44 -0.90 -11.25 9.54
CA TYR A 44 -0.90 -12.50 8.79
C TYR A 44 -0.10 -13.59 9.47
N ALA A 45 -0.59 -14.82 9.44
CA ALA A 45 0.20 -15.97 9.87
C ALA A 45 1.04 -16.52 8.71
N SER A 46 2.36 -16.61 8.87
CA SER A 46 3.24 -17.30 7.94
C SER A 46 3.09 -18.83 8.02
N ALA A 47 3.55 -19.55 7.00
CA ALA A 47 3.60 -21.01 7.01
C ALA A 47 4.44 -21.56 8.18
N GLU A 48 5.45 -20.80 8.63
CA GLU A 48 6.28 -21.09 9.81
C GLU A 48 5.65 -20.64 11.13
N ARG A 49 4.37 -20.25 11.15
CA ARG A 49 3.59 -19.81 12.33
C ARG A 49 4.10 -18.52 12.98
N ARG A 50 4.67 -17.61 12.20
CA ARG A 50 5.01 -16.24 12.66
C ARG A 50 3.87 -15.28 12.32
N LEU A 51 3.62 -14.29 13.16
CA LEU A 51 2.63 -13.24 12.87
C LEU A 51 3.37 -12.06 12.21
N MET A 52 2.93 -11.70 11.02
CA MET A 52 3.57 -10.72 10.17
C MET A 52 2.65 -9.55 9.91
N PHE A 53 3.23 -8.37 9.76
CA PHE A 53 2.51 -7.17 9.36
C PHE A 53 2.92 -6.80 7.93
N ASP A 54 1.97 -6.78 7.00
CA ASP A 54 2.25 -6.53 5.57
C ASP A 54 1.05 -5.85 4.86
N LEU A 55 1.21 -5.52 3.57
CA LEU A 55 0.18 -5.02 2.67
C LEU A 55 -0.88 -6.08 2.33
N ASN A 56 -2.14 -5.64 2.17
CA ASN A 56 -3.31 -6.53 2.04
C ASN A 56 -3.83 -6.70 0.61
N ASP A 57 -3.82 -5.62 -0.17
CA ASP A 57 -4.35 -5.56 -1.53
C ASP A 57 -3.29 -5.05 -2.53
N PHE A 58 -3.28 -5.66 -3.70
CA PHE A 58 -2.31 -5.45 -4.78
C PHE A 58 -2.97 -5.29 -6.15
N ASP A 59 -4.30 -5.16 -6.20
CA ASP A 59 -5.03 -4.93 -7.46
C ASP A 59 -4.45 -3.75 -8.23
N GLU A 60 -4.07 -2.69 -7.52
CA GLU A 60 -3.53 -1.47 -8.10
C GLU A 60 -2.02 -1.49 -8.29
N ALA A 61 -1.34 -2.57 -7.94
CA ALA A 61 0.11 -2.62 -7.91
C ALA A 61 0.73 -2.50 -9.31
N ALA A 62 1.60 -1.52 -9.50
CA ALA A 62 2.29 -1.27 -10.77
C ALA A 62 3.61 -0.54 -10.48
N TRP A 63 4.40 -0.23 -11.51
CA TRP A 63 5.52 0.69 -11.36
C TRP A 63 5.00 2.13 -11.32
N ALA A 64 5.41 2.88 -10.29
CA ALA A 64 5.06 4.29 -10.13
C ALA A 64 6.14 5.05 -9.35
N PRO A 65 6.16 6.40 -9.41
CA PRO A 65 7.05 7.20 -8.57
C PRO A 65 6.83 6.87 -7.09
N TRP A 66 7.91 6.62 -6.36
CA TRP A 66 7.85 6.18 -4.96
C TRP A 66 7.04 7.11 -4.05
N GLU A 67 6.96 8.40 -4.38
CA GLU A 67 6.21 9.39 -3.62
C GLU A 67 4.72 9.06 -3.59
N TRP A 68 4.19 8.32 -4.57
CA TRP A 68 2.75 8.12 -4.71
C TRP A 68 2.18 7.28 -3.57
N ASP A 69 2.81 6.14 -3.25
CA ASP A 69 2.42 5.33 -2.09
C ASP A 69 2.66 6.07 -0.77
N VAL A 70 3.76 6.82 -0.65
CA VAL A 70 4.03 7.58 0.58
C VAL A 70 3.01 8.69 0.77
N LYS A 71 2.67 9.44 -0.30
CA LYS A 71 1.63 10.48 -0.32
C LYS A 71 0.27 9.88 0.02
N ARG A 72 -0.08 8.73 -0.57
CA ARG A 72 -1.32 8.02 -0.29
C ARG A 72 -1.41 7.63 1.18
N LEU A 73 -0.30 7.18 1.78
CA LEU A 73 -0.24 6.82 3.19
C LEU A 73 -0.43 8.05 4.08
N VAL A 74 0.36 9.12 3.88
CA VAL A 74 0.32 10.28 4.78
C VAL A 74 -1.00 11.04 4.68
N ALA A 75 -1.60 11.15 3.50
CA ALA A 75 -2.94 11.72 3.38
C ALA A 75 -4.00 10.84 4.08
N SER A 76 -3.86 9.52 4.05
CA SER A 76 -4.75 8.62 4.82
C SER A 76 -4.63 8.80 6.34
N ILE A 77 -3.42 9.08 6.85
CA ILE A 77 -3.19 9.41 8.27
C ILE A 77 -3.93 10.71 8.63
N VAL A 78 -3.84 11.74 7.80
CA VAL A 78 -4.53 13.02 8.04
C VAL A 78 -6.05 12.84 7.99
N VAL A 79 -6.59 12.18 6.95
CA VAL A 79 -8.03 11.97 6.80
C VAL A 79 -8.58 11.09 7.93
N GLY A 80 -7.92 9.98 8.26
CA GLY A 80 -8.34 9.08 9.34
C GLY A 80 -8.21 9.72 10.72
N GLY A 81 -7.12 10.48 10.96
CA GLY A 81 -6.91 11.22 12.20
C GLY A 81 -7.99 12.29 12.44
N ARG A 82 -8.37 13.03 11.40
CA ARG A 82 -9.48 14.01 11.47
C ARG A 82 -10.83 13.34 11.69
N ALA A 83 -11.11 12.23 10.99
CA ALA A 83 -12.36 11.50 11.12
C ALA A 83 -12.59 10.93 12.53
N SER A 84 -11.51 10.67 13.26
CA SER A 84 -11.50 10.17 14.64
C SER A 84 -11.37 11.28 15.71
N GLY A 85 -11.38 12.56 15.30
CA GLY A 85 -11.35 13.70 16.22
C GLY A 85 -10.00 13.94 16.90
N ARG A 86 -8.89 13.45 16.34
CA ARG A 86 -7.54 13.69 16.88
C ARG A 86 -7.09 15.13 16.66
N SER A 87 -6.25 15.62 17.56
CA SER A 87 -5.68 16.97 17.43
C SER A 87 -4.69 17.05 16.27
N ASP A 88 -4.52 18.25 15.73
CA ASP A 88 -3.55 18.50 14.66
C ASP A 88 -2.12 18.15 15.09
N GLU A 89 -1.75 18.32 16.36
CA GLU A 89 -0.44 17.95 16.89
C GLU A 89 -0.19 16.43 16.82
N VAL A 90 -1.21 15.62 17.14
CA VAL A 90 -1.13 14.15 17.06
C VAL A 90 -1.00 13.71 15.61
N ILE A 91 -1.80 14.30 14.71
CA ILE A 91 -1.78 13.99 13.28
C ILE A 91 -0.42 14.35 12.67
N ASP A 92 0.10 15.54 12.97
CA ASP A 92 1.41 15.99 12.47
C ASP A 92 2.52 15.09 12.96
N THR A 93 2.47 14.72 14.25
CA THR A 93 3.43 13.77 14.82
C THR A 93 3.36 12.42 14.13
N ALA A 94 2.15 11.91 13.84
CA ALA A 94 1.98 10.64 13.14
C ALA A 94 2.53 10.68 11.71
N VAL A 95 2.25 11.75 10.95
CA VAL A 95 2.77 11.93 9.59
C VAL A 95 4.29 12.04 9.57
N LEU A 96 4.87 12.90 10.42
CA LEU A 96 6.33 13.08 10.48
C LEU A 96 7.03 11.79 10.93
N THR A 97 6.42 11.05 11.86
CA THR A 97 6.94 9.75 12.32
C THR A 97 6.86 8.70 11.22
N ALA A 98 5.77 8.67 10.45
CA ALA A 98 5.61 7.78 9.30
C ALA A 98 6.67 8.08 8.23
N VAL A 99 6.84 9.33 7.81
CA VAL A 99 7.86 9.71 6.79
C VAL A 99 9.27 9.39 7.28
N SER A 100 9.58 9.67 8.55
CA SER A 100 10.86 9.28 9.17
C SER A 100 11.06 7.77 9.22
N GLY A 101 9.98 7.00 9.47
CA GLY A 101 9.98 5.54 9.41
C GLY A 101 10.31 5.02 8.01
N TYR A 102 9.67 5.58 6.98
CA TYR A 102 9.94 5.25 5.59
C TYR A 102 11.38 5.58 5.19
N ALA A 103 11.85 6.80 5.45
CA ALA A 103 13.20 7.26 5.11
C ALA A 103 14.30 6.40 5.76
N ARG A 104 14.15 6.06 7.05
CA ARG A 104 15.08 5.16 7.74
C ARG A 104 14.99 3.74 7.21
N GLY A 105 13.79 3.27 6.91
CA GLY A 105 13.56 1.92 6.38
C GLY A 105 14.26 1.71 5.05
N ILE A 106 14.09 2.64 4.10
CA ILE A 106 14.69 2.53 2.76
C ILE A 106 16.22 2.64 2.83
N ALA A 107 16.75 3.59 3.62
CA ALA A 107 18.19 3.74 3.80
C ALA A 107 18.82 2.46 4.38
N ARG A 108 18.25 1.92 5.46
CA ARG A 108 18.73 0.67 6.07
C ARG A 108 18.64 -0.51 5.11
N ALA A 109 17.55 -0.61 4.35
CA ALA A 109 17.39 -1.70 3.39
C ALA A 109 18.49 -1.65 2.32
N THR A 110 18.85 -0.45 1.85
CA THR A 110 19.90 -0.30 0.81
C THR A 110 21.30 -0.68 1.26
N GLU A 111 21.57 -0.77 2.56
CA GLU A 111 22.84 -1.30 3.11
C GLU A 111 22.93 -2.83 3.03
N LEU A 112 21.81 -3.52 2.84
CA LEU A 112 21.76 -4.97 2.75
C LEU A 112 22.00 -5.45 1.31
N SER A 113 22.59 -6.64 1.19
CA SER A 113 22.65 -7.35 -0.10
C SER A 113 21.24 -7.62 -0.64
N PRO A 114 21.06 -7.76 -1.97
CA PRO A 114 19.75 -8.08 -2.56
C PRO A 114 19.09 -9.30 -1.92
N THR A 115 19.86 -10.35 -1.63
CA THR A 115 19.36 -11.55 -0.95
C THR A 115 18.89 -11.25 0.47
N ALA A 116 19.64 -10.46 1.24
CA ALA A 116 19.24 -10.08 2.60
C ALA A 116 18.01 -9.15 2.62
N ARG A 117 17.88 -8.23 1.65
CA ARG A 117 16.67 -7.41 1.47
C ARG A 117 15.45 -8.27 1.18
N TYR A 118 15.58 -9.27 0.32
CA TYR A 118 14.49 -10.17 -0.04
C TYR A 118 13.92 -10.90 1.17
N PHE A 119 14.78 -11.39 2.07
CA PHE A 119 14.39 -12.08 3.30
C PHE A 119 14.13 -11.16 4.52
N THR A 120 13.93 -9.86 4.32
CA THR A 120 13.57 -8.96 5.43
C THR A 120 12.06 -9.02 5.70
N HIS A 121 11.68 -9.31 6.95
CA HIS A 121 10.28 -9.43 7.42
C HIS A 121 10.04 -8.58 8.69
N PHE A 122 8.84 -7.98 8.82
CA PHE A 122 8.37 -7.39 10.08
C PHE A 122 7.65 -8.45 10.91
N ASP A 123 8.33 -8.96 11.94
CA ASP A 123 7.82 -9.99 12.84
C ASP A 123 7.25 -9.38 14.13
N VAL A 124 6.01 -9.72 14.48
CA VAL A 124 5.34 -9.25 15.71
C VAL A 124 4.86 -10.49 16.47
N ALA A 125 5.18 -10.60 17.76
CA ALA A 125 5.06 -11.87 18.47
C ALA A 125 3.62 -12.31 18.83
N SER A 126 3.27 -13.52 18.35
CA SER A 126 2.34 -14.56 18.89
C SER A 126 0.81 -14.47 18.70
N SER A 127 0.20 -15.51 18.07
CA SER A 127 -0.75 -16.50 18.67
C SER A 127 -1.60 -17.30 17.64
N ARG A 128 -1.94 -18.56 17.98
CA ARG A 128 -2.51 -19.68 17.14
C ARG A 128 -4.06 -19.69 17.12
N THR A 129 -4.86 -20.34 16.23
CA THR A 129 -4.89 -21.77 15.80
C THR A 129 -5.89 -22.03 14.63
N MET A 130 -5.54 -22.98 13.74
CA MET A 130 -6.26 -23.99 12.89
C MET A 130 -7.64 -23.77 12.20
N LEU A 131 -7.77 -24.34 10.98
CA LEU A 131 -9.00 -24.39 10.14
C LEU A 131 -9.29 -25.79 9.54
N ASP A 132 -10.58 -26.07 9.31
CA ASP A 132 -11.18 -27.28 8.73
C ASP A 132 -11.92 -27.02 7.37
N LYS A 133 -12.89 -27.88 7.00
CA LYS A 133 -13.76 -27.94 5.80
C LYS A 133 -14.28 -26.61 5.20
N ALA A 134 -14.13 -25.47 5.86
CA ALA A 134 -14.29 -24.13 5.27
C ALA A 134 -13.43 -23.87 4.01
N SER A 135 -12.32 -24.61 3.84
CA SER A 135 -11.37 -24.46 2.73
C SER A 135 -11.97 -24.66 1.32
N GLN A 136 -13.04 -25.44 1.17
CA GLN A 136 -13.66 -25.65 -0.16
C GLN A 136 -14.55 -24.47 -0.61
N LYS A 137 -15.13 -23.70 0.33
CA LYS A 137 -15.87 -22.46 0.05
C LYS A 137 -14.92 -21.27 -0.15
N ALA A 138 -13.75 -21.31 0.47
CA ALA A 138 -12.69 -20.31 0.31
C ALA A 138 -12.14 -20.24 -1.13
N ILE A 139 -12.04 -21.37 -1.84
CA ILE A 139 -11.54 -21.42 -3.24
C ILE A 139 -12.39 -20.57 -4.20
N ARG A 140 -13.71 -20.44 -3.99
CA ARG A 140 -14.56 -19.56 -4.82
C ARG A 140 -14.47 -18.08 -4.46
N ARG A 141 -14.04 -17.73 -3.24
CA ARG A 141 -13.79 -16.34 -2.79
C ARG A 141 -12.36 -15.87 -3.05
N ALA A 142 -11.46 -16.82 -3.29
CA ALA A 142 -10.03 -16.66 -3.54
C ALA A 142 -9.70 -16.18 -4.97
N VAL A 143 -10.63 -16.37 -5.90
CA VAL A 143 -10.51 -15.91 -7.29
C VAL A 143 -11.05 -14.48 -7.35
N LYS A 144 -10.18 -13.52 -7.68
CA LYS A 144 -10.54 -12.11 -7.84
C LYS A 144 -10.29 -11.71 -9.28
N GLN A 145 -11.25 -10.99 -9.86
CA GLN A 145 -11.07 -10.40 -11.18
C GLN A 145 -10.05 -9.28 -11.06
N ALA A 146 -9.09 -9.25 -11.97
CA ALA A 146 -8.13 -8.16 -12.09
C ALA A 146 -8.62 -7.19 -13.18
N SER A 147 -8.58 -5.89 -12.88
CA SER A 147 -8.73 -4.81 -13.84
C SER A 147 -7.37 -4.14 -14.08
N GLN A 148 -7.34 -3.22 -15.04
CA GLN A 148 -6.19 -2.33 -15.21
C GLN A 148 -5.93 -1.57 -13.90
N SER A 149 -4.65 -1.45 -13.51
CA SER A 149 -4.27 -0.65 -12.34
C SER A 149 -4.62 0.82 -12.56
N VAL A 150 -5.14 1.47 -11.52
CA VAL A 150 -5.42 2.91 -11.52
C VAL A 150 -4.17 3.74 -11.73
N LEU A 151 -2.99 3.23 -11.37
CA LEU A 151 -1.70 3.90 -11.63
C LEU A 151 -1.41 4.00 -13.13
N VAL A 152 -1.93 3.06 -13.92
CA VAL A 152 -1.78 3.04 -15.37
C VAL A 152 -2.95 3.80 -16.02
N GLU A 153 -4.18 3.45 -15.66
CA GLU A 153 -5.40 4.01 -16.28
C GLU A 153 -5.56 5.51 -16.00
N TYR A 154 -5.47 5.90 -14.73
CA TYR A 154 -5.69 7.29 -14.29
C TYR A 154 -4.36 8.01 -14.02
N GLY A 155 -3.40 7.28 -13.44
CA GLY A 155 -2.04 7.77 -13.18
C GLY A 155 -1.23 8.00 -14.45
N ARG A 156 -1.63 7.41 -15.58
CA ARG A 156 -0.96 7.54 -16.88
C ARG A 156 0.55 7.22 -16.83
N ILE A 157 0.96 6.36 -15.90
CA ILE A 157 2.37 5.97 -15.75
C ILE A 157 2.71 4.84 -16.72
N PRO A 158 3.67 5.05 -17.64
CA PRO A 158 4.11 3.99 -18.54
C PRO A 158 4.79 2.88 -17.76
N GLN A 159 4.42 1.63 -18.07
CA GLN A 159 5.01 0.46 -17.44
C GLN A 159 6.27 0.00 -18.18
N PRO A 160 7.28 -0.57 -17.48
CA PRO A 160 8.46 -1.14 -18.13
C PRO A 160 8.06 -2.23 -19.15
N THR A 161 8.80 -2.31 -20.25
CA THR A 161 8.53 -3.29 -21.34
C THR A 161 8.38 -4.72 -20.82
N ALA A 162 9.23 -5.14 -19.87
CA ALA A 162 9.17 -6.48 -19.29
C ALA A 162 7.84 -6.76 -18.56
N LEU A 163 7.23 -5.77 -17.91
CA LEU A 163 5.92 -5.94 -17.29
C LEU A 163 4.80 -5.87 -18.33
N GLN A 164 4.93 -5.01 -19.33
CA GLN A 164 3.96 -4.93 -20.43
C GLN A 164 3.87 -6.25 -21.21
N GLU A 165 5.01 -6.89 -21.49
CA GLU A 165 5.06 -8.21 -22.14
C GLU A 165 4.32 -9.29 -21.32
N VAL A 166 4.42 -9.26 -19.99
CA VAL A 166 3.67 -10.16 -19.09
C VAL A 166 2.17 -9.87 -19.14
N ILE A 167 1.77 -8.59 -19.15
CA ILE A 167 0.36 -8.19 -19.25
C ILE A 167 -0.24 -8.60 -20.60
N ASP A 168 0.50 -8.37 -21.69
CA ASP A 168 0.05 -8.70 -23.04
C ASP A 168 -0.13 -10.22 -23.18
N ALA A 169 0.81 -11.01 -22.66
CA ALA A 169 0.75 -12.47 -22.69
C ALA A 169 -0.34 -13.07 -21.77
N ASP A 170 -0.37 -12.63 -20.51
CA ASP A 170 -1.06 -13.35 -19.42
C ASP A 170 -2.07 -12.49 -18.62
N GLY A 171 -2.09 -11.19 -18.85
CA GLY A 171 -3.12 -10.26 -18.37
C GLY A 171 -2.89 -9.61 -17.03
N GLU A 172 -3.89 -8.84 -16.60
CA GLU A 172 -3.83 -8.04 -15.38
C GLU A 172 -3.69 -8.93 -14.13
N GLY A 173 -4.21 -10.16 -14.17
CA GLY A 173 -3.97 -11.14 -13.12
C GLY A 173 -2.49 -11.50 -12.98
N ALA A 174 -1.76 -11.59 -14.09
CA ALA A 174 -0.32 -11.86 -14.09
C ALA A 174 0.48 -10.68 -13.54
N ARG A 175 0.09 -9.44 -13.87
CA ARG A 175 0.63 -8.22 -13.24
C ARG A 175 0.47 -8.28 -11.73
N VAL A 176 -0.77 -8.48 -11.23
CA VAL A 176 -1.04 -8.50 -9.79
C VAL A 176 -0.16 -9.54 -9.09
N VAL A 177 -0.04 -10.75 -9.64
CA VAL A 177 0.83 -11.80 -9.09
C VAL A 177 2.31 -11.42 -9.10
N ALA A 178 2.81 -10.88 -10.21
CA ALA A 178 4.20 -10.48 -10.34
C ALA A 178 4.56 -9.38 -9.34
N MET A 179 3.72 -8.34 -9.25
CA MET A 179 3.92 -7.21 -8.34
C MET A 179 3.78 -7.64 -6.89
N GLN A 180 2.78 -8.47 -6.56
CA GLN A 180 2.59 -9.01 -5.21
C GLN A 180 3.81 -9.81 -4.75
N ARG A 181 4.47 -10.57 -5.65
CA ARG A 181 5.71 -11.31 -5.32
C ARG A 181 6.90 -10.40 -5.03
N ILE A 182 6.95 -9.21 -5.63
CA ILE A 182 7.98 -8.21 -5.33
C ILE A 182 7.67 -7.54 -4.00
N LEU A 183 6.44 -7.07 -3.82
CA LEU A 183 6.04 -6.21 -2.72
C LEU A 183 5.95 -6.96 -1.39
N GLN A 184 5.34 -8.16 -1.39
CA GLN A 184 5.14 -8.94 -0.17
C GLN A 184 6.42 -9.56 0.34
N ALA A 185 6.52 -9.64 1.67
CA ALA A 185 7.65 -10.28 2.32
C ALA A 185 7.55 -11.82 2.30
N LEU A 186 6.33 -12.36 2.28
CA LEU A 186 6.04 -13.76 2.00
C LEU A 186 4.80 -13.86 1.12
N SER A 187 5.01 -14.33 -0.12
CA SER A 187 3.90 -14.63 -1.01
C SER A 187 3.33 -16.00 -0.74
N ASP A 188 2.03 -16.13 -0.97
CA ASP A 188 1.34 -17.41 -0.93
C ASP A 188 1.91 -18.39 -1.98
N PRO A 189 2.29 -19.63 -1.60
CA PRO A 189 2.74 -20.66 -2.54
C PRO A 189 1.73 -20.99 -3.65
N PHE A 190 0.43 -20.73 -3.42
CA PHE A 190 -0.64 -20.93 -4.38
C PHE A 190 -1.00 -19.66 -5.18
N LEU A 191 -0.23 -18.59 -5.03
CA LEU A 191 -0.43 -17.36 -5.78
C LEU A 191 -0.16 -17.60 -7.28
N GLY A 192 -1.22 -17.52 -8.08
CA GLY A 192 -1.21 -17.74 -9.52
C GLY A 192 -2.24 -16.88 -10.24
N HIS A 193 -2.22 -16.90 -11.56
CA HIS A 193 -3.13 -16.14 -12.41
C HIS A 193 -3.71 -17.01 -13.51
N MET A 194 -4.84 -16.58 -14.06
CA MET A 194 -5.45 -17.19 -15.22
C MET A 194 -6.23 -16.16 -16.01
N ARG A 195 -6.18 -16.26 -17.34
CA ARG A 195 -6.94 -15.44 -18.27
C ARG A 195 -8.03 -16.28 -18.92
N ASN A 196 -9.22 -15.70 -19.11
CA ASN A 196 -10.25 -16.25 -19.99
C ASN A 196 -10.61 -15.23 -21.09
N THR A 197 -11.56 -15.57 -21.96
CA THR A 197 -11.93 -14.70 -23.10
C THR A 197 -12.53 -13.35 -22.71
N ASN A 198 -13.06 -13.23 -21.49
CA ASN A 198 -13.87 -12.09 -21.05
C ASN A 198 -13.24 -11.30 -19.91
N ALA A 199 -12.23 -11.85 -19.22
CA ALA A 199 -11.61 -11.24 -18.05
C ALA A 199 -10.29 -11.93 -17.63
N ASP A 200 -9.46 -11.18 -16.92
CA ASP A 200 -8.26 -11.65 -16.25
C ASP A 200 -8.53 -11.90 -14.76
N PHE A 201 -7.94 -12.96 -14.21
CA PHE A 201 -8.12 -13.35 -12.82
C PHE A 201 -6.78 -13.66 -12.16
N TYR A 202 -6.73 -13.43 -10.86
CA TYR A 202 -5.69 -14.00 -10.02
C TYR A 202 -6.31 -14.84 -8.89
N VAL A 203 -5.55 -15.84 -8.47
CA VAL A 203 -5.94 -16.81 -7.45
C VAL A 203 -4.92 -16.75 -6.33
N ARG A 204 -5.41 -16.62 -5.10
CA ARG A 204 -4.62 -16.72 -3.88
C ARG A 204 -5.38 -17.55 -2.85
N GLN A 205 -4.70 -18.31 -2.02
CA GLN A 205 -5.25 -18.83 -0.78
C GLN A 205 -5.89 -17.66 -0.03
N PHE A 206 -7.13 -17.89 0.45
CA PHE A 206 -7.78 -16.92 1.32
C PHE A 206 -6.89 -16.72 2.54
N HIS A 207 -6.33 -15.52 2.67
CA HIS A 207 -5.32 -15.22 3.67
C HIS A 207 -5.88 -15.55 5.06
N ASP A 208 -5.10 -16.23 5.90
CA ASP A 208 -5.42 -16.43 7.32
C ASP A 208 -5.16 -15.13 8.09
N MET A 209 -5.87 -14.07 7.68
CA MET A 209 -5.82 -12.74 8.27
C MET A 209 -6.26 -12.89 9.73
N LYS A 210 -5.34 -12.60 10.64
CA LYS A 210 -5.61 -12.69 12.08
C LYS A 210 -6.31 -11.45 12.62
N GLY A 211 -6.22 -10.34 11.90
CA GLY A 211 -6.97 -9.12 12.16
C GLY A 211 -6.54 -7.98 11.25
N SER A 212 -7.47 -7.05 11.01
CA SER A 212 -7.18 -5.70 10.54
C SER A 212 -7.14 -4.76 11.76
N ILE A 213 -6.38 -3.68 11.67
CA ILE A 213 -6.42 -2.63 12.69
C ILE A 213 -7.50 -1.63 12.29
N ASP A 214 -8.45 -1.39 13.20
CA ASP A 214 -9.33 -0.23 13.09
C ASP A 214 -8.59 0.99 13.65
N VAL A 215 -8.31 1.95 12.78
CA VAL A 215 -7.51 3.13 13.09
C VAL A 215 -8.33 4.13 13.91
N GLU A 216 -9.65 4.07 13.81
CA GLU A 216 -10.58 4.93 14.56
C GLU A 216 -10.57 4.55 16.05
N ASP A 217 -10.28 3.29 16.38
CA ASP A 217 -10.27 2.75 17.75
C ASP A 217 -8.92 2.89 18.50
N LEU A 218 -7.87 3.39 17.84
CA LEU A 218 -6.55 3.53 18.45
C LEU A 218 -6.47 4.73 19.40
N ASP A 219 -5.71 4.62 20.49
CA ASP A 219 -5.25 5.82 21.22
C ASP A 219 -4.18 6.57 20.40
N ASP A 220 -3.88 7.82 20.78
CA ASP A 220 -2.95 8.70 20.05
C ASP A 220 -1.55 8.09 19.85
N GLY A 221 -0.96 7.50 20.90
CA GLY A 221 0.35 6.86 20.83
C GLY A 221 0.38 5.64 19.88
N PRO A 222 -0.52 4.66 20.03
CA PRO A 222 -0.70 3.57 19.07
C PRO A 222 -0.96 4.02 17.64
N PHE A 223 -1.76 5.08 17.42
CA PHE A 223 -2.00 5.65 16.09
C PHE A 223 -0.71 6.13 15.41
N ILE A 224 0.13 6.87 16.14
CA ILE A 224 1.45 7.32 15.65
C ILE A 224 2.34 6.13 15.30
N THR A 225 2.42 5.15 16.21
CA THR A 225 3.28 3.96 16.03
C THR A 225 2.79 3.09 14.87
N TYR A 226 1.47 3.01 14.68
CA TYR A 226 0.85 2.28 13.58
C TYR A 226 1.16 2.91 12.21
N GLY A 227 1.04 4.24 12.09
CA GLY A 227 1.45 4.96 10.89
C GLY A 227 2.93 4.74 10.54
N GLN A 228 3.80 4.69 11.57
CA GLN A 228 5.21 4.36 11.40
C GLN A 228 5.42 2.93 10.89
N ALA A 229 4.68 1.96 11.42
CA ALA A 229 4.75 0.57 10.97
C ALA A 229 4.32 0.43 9.50
N CYS A 230 3.22 1.08 9.10
CA CYS A 230 2.76 1.12 7.71
C CYS A 230 3.85 1.66 6.78
N ALA A 231 4.44 2.80 7.14
CA ALA A 231 5.51 3.42 6.36
C ALA A 231 6.77 2.57 6.25
N ALA A 232 7.12 1.84 7.31
CA ALA A 232 8.25 0.93 7.32
C ALA A 232 8.00 -0.31 6.43
N THR A 233 6.76 -0.81 6.39
CA THR A 233 6.33 -1.87 5.45
C THR A 233 6.45 -1.40 3.99
N ILE A 234 5.98 -0.19 3.67
CA ILE A 234 6.16 0.40 2.32
C ILE A 234 7.65 0.50 1.98
N ALA A 235 8.49 0.97 2.90
CA ALA A 235 9.93 1.07 2.67
C ALA A 235 10.56 -0.30 2.36
N ARG A 236 10.14 -1.37 3.06
CA ARG A 236 10.58 -2.74 2.75
C ARG A 236 10.16 -3.15 1.35
N ALA A 237 8.91 -2.89 0.97
CA ALA A 237 8.36 -3.25 -0.34
C ALA A 237 9.12 -2.49 -1.46
N HIS A 238 9.25 -1.16 -1.33
CA HIS A 238 9.99 -0.33 -2.29
C HIS A 238 11.46 -0.73 -2.41
N SER A 239 12.09 -1.21 -1.33
CA SER A 239 13.50 -1.64 -1.33
C SER A 239 13.83 -2.84 -2.22
N GLN A 240 12.80 -3.55 -2.69
CA GLN A 240 12.96 -4.64 -3.67
C GLN A 240 13.18 -4.10 -5.10
N SER A 241 12.96 -2.81 -5.32
CA SER A 241 13.18 -2.14 -6.60
C SER A 241 14.67 -1.87 -6.84
N LEU A 242 15.10 -1.93 -8.10
CA LEU A 242 16.49 -1.62 -8.48
C LEU A 242 16.89 -0.17 -8.15
N THR A 243 15.91 0.74 -8.18
CA THR A 243 16.03 2.18 -7.90
C THR A 243 16.04 2.52 -6.40
N ALA A 244 15.97 1.53 -5.50
CA ALA A 244 15.88 1.79 -4.05
C ALA A 244 17.01 2.67 -3.51
N THR A 245 18.22 2.55 -4.05
CA THR A 245 19.37 3.40 -3.70
C THR A 245 19.22 4.84 -4.19
N GLU A 246 18.59 5.06 -5.34
CA GLU A 246 18.26 6.40 -5.85
C GLU A 246 17.22 7.06 -4.96
N VAL A 247 16.18 6.30 -4.55
CA VAL A 247 15.18 6.76 -3.58
C VAL A 247 15.86 7.18 -2.26
N ALA A 248 16.72 6.33 -1.69
CA ALA A 248 17.42 6.65 -0.46
C ALA A 248 18.31 7.90 -0.60
N GLY A 249 19.02 8.04 -1.72
CA GLY A 249 19.84 9.22 -2.03
C GLY A 249 19.01 10.50 -2.19
N TYR A 250 17.86 10.42 -2.87
CA TYR A 250 16.94 11.55 -3.06
C TYR A 250 16.35 12.05 -1.73
N ILE A 251 16.01 11.13 -0.83
CA ILE A 251 15.39 11.45 0.47
C ILE A 251 16.40 12.01 1.48
N GLY A 252 17.64 11.52 1.43
CA GLY A 252 18.67 11.87 2.41
C GLY A 252 18.23 11.52 3.83
N ASN A 253 18.28 12.49 4.75
CA ASN A 253 17.87 12.28 6.15
C ASN A 253 16.35 12.36 6.39
N GLY A 254 15.55 12.62 5.34
CA GLY A 254 14.08 12.64 5.40
C GLY A 254 13.45 13.85 6.10
N ARG A 255 14.21 14.78 6.70
CA ARG A 255 13.64 15.93 7.43
C ARG A 255 12.92 16.92 6.51
N ALA A 256 13.56 17.30 5.41
CA ALA A 256 12.96 18.20 4.43
C ALA A 256 11.73 17.55 3.76
N LEU A 257 11.85 16.26 3.44
CA LEU A 257 10.74 15.47 2.91
C LEU A 257 9.57 15.41 3.88
N GLY A 258 9.82 15.19 5.18
CA GLY A 258 8.77 15.11 6.20
C GLY A 258 7.91 16.37 6.25
N GLN A 259 8.54 17.55 6.20
CA GLN A 259 7.81 18.83 6.20
C GLN A 259 7.01 19.02 4.90
N ALA A 260 7.63 18.75 3.74
CA ALA A 260 6.96 18.88 2.45
C ALA A 260 5.76 17.93 2.32
N LEU A 261 5.90 16.67 2.77
CA LEU A 261 4.82 15.70 2.73
C LEU A 261 3.73 15.98 3.76
N LEU A 262 4.06 16.57 4.92
CA LEU A 262 3.04 17.00 5.89
C LEU A 262 2.16 18.12 5.32
N GLU A 263 2.79 19.15 4.76
CA GLU A 263 2.07 20.26 4.11
C GLU A 263 1.21 19.74 2.96
N TRP A 264 1.79 18.92 2.09
CA TRP A 264 1.09 18.29 0.97
C TRP A 264 -0.09 17.42 1.44
N ALA A 265 0.10 16.59 2.48
CA ALA A 265 -0.95 15.70 2.99
C ALA A 265 -2.15 16.46 3.56
N ARG A 266 -1.90 17.58 4.25
CA ARG A 266 -2.96 18.45 4.78
C ARG A 266 -3.76 19.10 3.67
N ALA A 267 -3.08 19.61 2.64
CA ALA A 267 -3.73 20.20 1.47
C ALA A 267 -4.55 19.15 0.72
N TYR A 268 -4.00 17.97 0.48
CA TYR A 268 -4.70 16.90 -0.23
C TYR A 268 -5.88 16.34 0.57
N ALA A 269 -5.77 16.22 1.89
CA ALA A 269 -6.89 15.84 2.74
C ALA A 269 -8.07 16.82 2.65
N ALA A 270 -7.81 18.11 2.40
CA ALA A 270 -8.86 19.10 2.16
C ALA A 270 -9.52 18.90 0.77
N VAL A 271 -8.73 18.58 -0.27
CA VAL A 271 -9.26 18.22 -1.60
C VAL A 271 -10.18 17.01 -1.49
N SER A 272 -9.71 15.92 -0.88
CA SER A 272 -10.51 14.71 -0.72
C SER A 272 -11.79 14.92 0.11
N LEU A 273 -11.77 15.84 1.09
CA LEU A 273 -12.96 16.18 1.85
C LEU A 273 -13.97 16.95 0.99
N ALA A 274 -13.50 17.91 0.18
CA ALA A 274 -14.36 18.63 -0.76
C ALA A 274 -14.99 17.69 -1.80
N ASP A 275 -14.22 16.73 -2.32
CA ASP A 275 -14.74 15.70 -3.24
C ASP A 275 -15.80 14.82 -2.56
N TYR A 276 -15.59 14.45 -1.30
CA TYR A 276 -16.57 13.70 -0.52
C TYR A 276 -17.86 14.50 -0.31
N GLU A 277 -17.76 15.78 0.01
CA GLU A 277 -18.91 16.68 0.17
C GLU A 277 -19.67 16.85 -1.15
N ALA A 278 -18.96 17.03 -2.26
CA ALA A 278 -19.55 17.10 -3.60
C ALA A 278 -20.26 15.78 -3.97
N PHE A 279 -19.62 14.64 -3.71
CA PHE A 279 -20.22 13.32 -3.89
C PHE A 279 -21.50 13.18 -3.07
N ARG A 280 -21.49 13.58 -1.80
CA ARG A 280 -22.69 13.55 -0.94
C ARG A 280 -23.81 14.45 -1.43
N ALA A 281 -23.48 15.63 -1.98
CA ALA A 281 -24.47 16.55 -2.53
C ALA A 281 -25.10 16.04 -3.84
N SER A 282 -24.48 15.06 -4.50
CA SER A 282 -24.96 14.46 -5.74
C SER A 282 -25.84 13.21 -5.57
N LEU A 283 -25.96 12.69 -4.34
CA LEU A 283 -26.82 11.54 -3.97
C LEU A 283 -28.24 12.00 -3.62
#